data_AF-A0A6J1R1I0-F1
#
_entry.id   AF-A0A6J1R1I0-F1
#
_cell.length_a   1.000
_cell.length_b   1.000
_cell.length_c   1.000
_cell.angle_alpha   90.00
_cell.angle_beta   90.00
_cell.angle_gamma   90.00
#
_symmetry.space_group_name_H-M   'P 1'
#
loop_
_entity.id
_entity.type
_entity.pdbx_description
1 polymer ?
#
loop_
_entity_poly.entity_id
_entity_poly.type
_entity_poly.pdbx_seq_one_letter_code
_entity_poly.pdbx_strand_id
1 'polypeptide(L)'
;MDELSINTAKNMESVESDTEAQRLRRAAVMVDGHQAKRSKRTEDGEEVVQNGEYYRTGKVKKIHLLNFMCHDALELTLNENVNSIVGLSDSGKSAILTALTVGLDTRANVTRGGTSVEKFIKKDRNSATVEIILVNKGDTAYKPDIYGDTITVIRNIGNTSSYNIKNWKGEVVSTKQDELDSIITTMNIQIDNPISVLNQEVSRKCFVTSKPDEKYNLFMKATLLDGIENNYKEALYICEEEYNKLRTYSAALSQVKGEIQKLKESIHRLEEMDESRAELSNLETEFQWAMAITEENKLHKIQENLKTYENNLQELQNVESSIGTKDEEIDTKIQEIKQKILQTEQEVTDSSEAYNSAKQKLKTANDALSNKQREWRTISNKIKRFEEDVQLLKKEIIKLESCNDEEHNKRKEMKEQLSKLEEQLDELDASLRTKQTELMHLEADKMRLLQEVQSAKNEAENFNRQINKIKKDLSAVEQQSDNALSVFGRNIPRLLKRIEEEFKKNRFKEKPRGPIGAFIKLKDAAWAPAVENFFGYRFLSSFCVDNSQDAKLLTSIMKEIFYNENPLQIISSKFFYQ
;
A
#
# COMPACT_ATOMS: atom_id res chain seq x y z
N MET A 1 6.66 6.85 23.30
CA MET A 1 6.58 5.38 23.11
C MET A 1 6.89 5.08 21.64
N ASP A 2 7.97 5.64 21.11
CA ASP A 2 8.09 5.87 19.65
C ASP A 2 9.24 5.12 18.98
N GLU A 3 9.97 4.28 19.72
CA GLU A 3 11.02 3.43 19.14
C GLU A 3 10.54 2.01 18.79
N LEU A 4 9.35 1.61 19.25
CA LEU A 4 8.79 0.28 18.99
C LEU A 4 8.07 0.20 17.64
N SER A 5 7.40 1.27 17.19
CA SER A 5 6.59 1.24 15.95
C SER A 5 7.43 1.31 14.67
N ILE A 6 8.63 1.91 14.71
CA ILE A 6 9.54 2.02 13.56
C ILE A 6 10.29 0.70 13.32
N ASN A 7 10.55 -0.08 14.37
CA ASN A 7 11.20 -1.38 14.26
C ASN A 7 10.27 -2.48 13.71
N THR A 8 8.96 -2.37 13.93
CA THR A 8 7.98 -3.34 13.39
C THR A 8 7.78 -3.18 11.88
N ALA A 9 7.82 -1.96 11.36
CA ALA A 9 7.70 -1.70 9.92
C ALA A 9 8.94 -2.14 9.14
N LYS A 10 10.16 -1.89 9.65
CA LYS A 10 11.41 -2.38 9.06
C LYS A 10 11.53 -3.91 9.11
N ASN A 11 11.03 -4.54 10.17
CA ASN A 11 11.02 -6.00 10.26
C ASN A 11 10.05 -6.64 9.26
N MET A 12 8.90 -6.03 8.95
CA MET A 12 7.97 -6.57 7.93
C MET A 12 8.53 -6.45 6.51
N GLU A 13 9.18 -5.34 6.14
CA GLU A 13 9.85 -5.21 4.82
C GLU A 13 11.04 -6.18 4.68
N SER A 14 11.81 -6.40 5.75
CA SER A 14 12.91 -7.38 5.72
C SER A 14 12.42 -8.82 5.56
N VAL A 15 11.31 -9.19 6.20
CA VAL A 15 10.71 -10.53 6.12
C VAL A 15 10.04 -10.77 4.77
N GLU A 16 9.44 -9.74 4.14
CA GLU A 16 8.94 -9.83 2.76
C GLU A 16 10.08 -9.99 1.75
N SER A 17 11.19 -9.25 1.91
CA SER A 17 12.36 -9.39 1.02
C SER A 17 13.07 -10.75 1.16
N ASP A 18 13.16 -11.30 2.38
CA ASP A 18 13.75 -12.61 2.63
C ASP A 18 12.83 -13.76 2.18
N THR A 19 11.51 -13.59 2.24
CA THR A 19 10.56 -14.58 1.69
C THR A 19 10.48 -14.54 0.17
N GLU A 20 10.66 -13.37 -0.47
CA GLU A 20 10.85 -13.28 -1.93
C GLU A 20 12.20 -13.88 -2.38
N ALA A 21 13.28 -13.60 -1.66
CA ALA A 21 14.59 -14.19 -1.93
C ALA A 21 14.64 -15.72 -1.69
N GLN A 22 13.93 -16.23 -0.68
CA GLN A 22 13.75 -17.67 -0.46
C GLN A 22 12.79 -18.32 -1.47
N ARG A 23 11.78 -17.60 -1.97
CA ARG A 23 10.92 -18.07 -3.07
C ARG A 23 11.67 -18.12 -4.40
N LEU A 24 12.51 -17.13 -4.70
CA LEU A 24 13.40 -17.12 -5.85
C LEU A 24 14.49 -18.21 -5.75
N ARG A 25 15.02 -18.49 -4.56
CA ARG A 25 15.96 -19.60 -4.33
C ARG A 25 15.30 -20.99 -4.34
N ARG A 26 14.06 -21.14 -3.90
CA ARG A 26 13.31 -22.41 -4.00
C ARG A 26 12.79 -22.68 -5.42
N ALA A 27 12.45 -21.64 -6.18
CA ALA A 27 12.11 -21.77 -7.60
C ALA A 27 13.34 -22.10 -8.47
N ALA A 28 14.56 -21.77 -8.02
CA ALA A 28 15.80 -22.13 -8.69
C ALA A 28 16.33 -23.56 -8.37
N VAL A 29 15.70 -24.29 -7.44
CA VAL A 29 16.15 -25.63 -7.00
C VAL A 29 15.23 -26.76 -7.48
N MET A 30 14.15 -26.45 -8.19
CA MET A 30 13.34 -27.46 -8.87
C MET A 30 13.08 -27.05 -10.31
N VAL A 31 13.16 -28.05 -11.19
CA VAL A 31 13.24 -27.96 -12.66
C VAL A 31 14.67 -27.82 -13.18
N ASP A 32 15.49 -28.85 -12.95
CA ASP A 32 16.55 -29.20 -13.89
C ASP A 32 15.90 -29.93 -15.08
N GLY A 33 15.21 -29.12 -15.90
CA GLY A 33 14.59 -29.57 -17.13
C GLY A 33 15.68 -30.14 -18.04
N HIS A 34 15.58 -31.43 -18.33
CA HIS A 34 16.44 -32.11 -19.28
C HIS A 34 16.32 -31.44 -20.65
N GLN A 35 17.17 -30.44 -20.91
CA GLN A 35 17.39 -29.90 -22.23
C GLN A 35 18.15 -30.97 -23.03
N ALA A 36 17.40 -31.77 -23.78
CA ALA A 36 17.94 -32.48 -24.92
C ALA A 36 18.44 -31.44 -25.94
N LYS A 37 19.69 -31.00 -25.80
CA LYS A 37 20.39 -30.19 -26.80
C LYS A 37 20.47 -31.00 -28.08
N ARG A 38 19.54 -30.73 -28.99
CA ARG A 38 19.66 -31.13 -30.40
C ARG A 38 20.82 -30.32 -30.99
N SER A 39 22.02 -30.89 -30.94
CA SER A 39 23.21 -30.30 -31.56
C SER A 39 22.92 -30.07 -33.05
N LYS A 40 22.92 -28.79 -33.43
CA LYS A 40 23.01 -28.36 -34.83
C LYS A 40 24.42 -28.76 -35.29
N ARG A 41 24.51 -29.69 -36.23
CA ARG A 41 25.70 -29.84 -37.07
C ARG A 41 25.86 -28.54 -37.86
N THR A 42 26.70 -27.65 -37.38
CA THR A 42 27.42 -26.70 -38.22
C THR A 42 28.63 -27.46 -38.77
N GLU A 43 28.65 -27.63 -40.08
CA GLU A 43 29.88 -27.91 -40.81
C GLU A 43 30.87 -26.78 -40.47
N ASP A 44 32.11 -27.16 -40.17
CA ASP A 44 33.25 -26.32 -39.78
C ASP A 44 33.32 -25.89 -38.30
N GLY A 45 34.04 -26.69 -37.51
CA GLY A 45 34.47 -26.37 -36.16
C GLY A 45 35.29 -27.51 -35.54
N GLU A 46 36.58 -27.30 -35.38
CA GLU A 46 37.63 -28.24 -34.96
C GLU A 46 37.21 -29.25 -33.88
N GLU A 47 37.21 -30.53 -34.27
CA GLU A 47 36.93 -31.68 -33.41
C GLU A 47 38.16 -32.03 -32.56
N VAL A 48 38.02 -31.99 -31.23
CA VAL A 48 39.05 -32.48 -30.32
C VAL A 48 39.04 -34.01 -30.34
N VAL A 49 39.94 -34.56 -31.14
CA VAL A 49 40.23 -36.00 -31.20
C VAL A 49 40.97 -36.42 -29.93
N GLN A 50 40.29 -37.15 -29.04
CA GLN A 50 40.93 -38.09 -28.13
C GLN A 50 40.39 -39.49 -28.43
N ASN A 51 41.24 -40.31 -29.05
CA ASN A 51 41.12 -41.76 -29.21
C ASN A 51 39.83 -42.29 -29.88
N GLY A 52 39.72 -42.09 -31.20
CA GLY A 52 39.42 -43.14 -32.20
C GLY A 52 38.22 -44.11 -32.07
N GLU A 53 37.37 -44.05 -31.05
CA GLU A 53 36.21 -44.93 -30.90
C GLU A 53 34.98 -44.11 -30.52
N TYR A 54 34.06 -43.94 -31.48
CA TYR A 54 32.74 -43.38 -31.21
C TYR A 54 31.92 -44.37 -30.37
N TYR A 55 31.99 -44.25 -29.04
CA TYR A 55 31.17 -45.04 -28.14
C TYR A 55 29.73 -44.52 -28.13
N ARG A 56 28.83 -45.30 -28.75
CA ARG A 56 27.38 -45.08 -28.63
C ARG A 56 26.88 -45.75 -27.35
N THR A 57 26.40 -44.96 -26.40
CA THR A 57 25.75 -45.43 -25.17
C THR A 57 24.50 -46.27 -25.50
N GLY A 58 24.16 -47.25 -24.65
CA GLY A 58 22.92 -48.03 -24.76
C GLY A 58 23.00 -49.27 -25.64
N LYS A 59 24.19 -49.61 -26.16
CA LYS A 59 24.41 -50.88 -26.87
C LYS A 59 24.27 -52.06 -25.90
N VAL A 60 23.58 -53.11 -26.32
CA VAL A 60 23.52 -54.37 -25.57
C VAL A 60 24.82 -55.14 -25.81
N LYS A 61 25.61 -55.34 -24.74
CA LYS A 61 26.87 -56.09 -24.77
C LYS A 61 26.64 -57.59 -24.59
N LYS A 62 25.76 -57.96 -23.65
CA LYS A 62 25.56 -59.34 -23.24
C LYS A 62 24.15 -59.56 -22.72
N ILE A 63 23.64 -60.76 -22.90
CA ILE A 63 22.34 -61.21 -22.38
C ILE A 63 22.55 -62.57 -21.71
N HIS A 64 22.09 -62.72 -20.47
CA HIS A 64 21.95 -64.02 -19.82
C HIS A 64 20.49 -64.30 -19.50
N LEU A 65 20.03 -65.50 -19.86
CA LEU A 65 18.69 -65.98 -19.57
C LEU A 65 18.81 -67.25 -18.73
N LEU A 66 18.05 -67.31 -17.64
CA LEU A 66 17.93 -68.49 -16.79
C LEU A 66 16.45 -68.88 -16.69
N ASN A 67 16.14 -70.15 -16.96
CA ASN A 67 14.78 -70.71 -16.92
C ASN A 67 13.73 -69.89 -17.69
N PHE A 68 14.13 -69.27 -18.81
CA PHE A 68 13.28 -68.35 -19.58
C PHE A 68 12.77 -69.03 -20.86
N MET A 69 11.45 -69.16 -20.98
CA MET A 69 10.73 -69.82 -22.07
C MET A 69 11.23 -71.24 -22.36
N CYS A 70 12.08 -71.42 -23.38
CA CYS A 70 12.63 -72.72 -23.80
C CYS A 70 14.08 -72.93 -23.31
N HIS A 71 14.71 -71.91 -22.70
CA HIS A 71 16.12 -71.93 -22.31
C HIS A 71 16.27 -72.22 -20.81
N ASP A 72 17.08 -73.22 -20.44
CA ASP A 72 17.47 -73.45 -19.04
C ASP A 72 18.53 -72.44 -18.61
N ALA A 73 19.57 -72.29 -19.43
CA ALA A 73 20.60 -71.28 -19.31
C ALA A 73 21.06 -70.90 -20.73
N LEU A 74 20.99 -69.62 -21.08
CA LEU A 74 21.51 -69.09 -22.33
C LEU A 74 22.37 -67.88 -22.02
N GLU A 75 23.59 -67.89 -22.53
CA GLU A 75 24.51 -66.76 -22.48
C GLU A 75 24.87 -66.34 -23.91
N LEU A 76 24.60 -65.07 -24.23
CA LEU A 76 24.85 -64.51 -25.54
C LEU A 76 25.64 -63.21 -25.41
N THR A 77 26.82 -63.17 -26.01
CA THR A 77 27.62 -61.95 -26.16
C THR A 77 27.40 -61.40 -27.55
N LEU A 78 27.02 -60.13 -27.65
CA LEU A 78 26.71 -59.46 -28.91
C LEU A 78 27.92 -58.66 -29.40
N ASN A 79 28.14 -58.66 -30.71
CA ASN A 79 29.09 -57.80 -31.40
C ASN A 79 28.58 -56.36 -31.47
N GLU A 80 29.49 -55.42 -31.76
CA GLU A 80 29.24 -53.99 -31.62
C GLU A 80 28.20 -53.38 -32.58
N ASN A 81 28.01 -53.99 -33.76
CA ASN A 81 27.20 -53.40 -34.84
C ASN A 81 26.07 -54.33 -35.28
N VAL A 82 26.38 -55.40 -36.02
CA VAL A 82 25.37 -56.31 -36.57
C VAL A 82 25.59 -57.72 -36.03
N ASN A 83 24.50 -58.33 -35.58
CA ASN A 83 24.48 -59.68 -35.02
C ASN A 83 23.43 -60.51 -35.77
N SER A 84 23.84 -61.65 -36.34
CA SER A 84 22.94 -62.59 -37.00
C SER A 84 22.80 -63.85 -36.16
N ILE A 85 21.63 -64.06 -35.58
CA ILE A 85 21.34 -65.24 -34.73
C ILE A 85 20.71 -66.32 -35.61
N VAL A 86 21.44 -67.43 -35.80
CA VAL A 86 21.05 -68.56 -36.66
C VAL A 86 20.81 -69.81 -35.81
N GLY A 87 19.99 -70.74 -36.30
CA GLY A 87 19.60 -71.97 -35.60
C GLY A 87 18.42 -72.68 -36.28
N LEU A 88 17.93 -73.77 -35.71
CA LEU A 88 16.77 -74.49 -36.24
C LEU A 88 15.48 -73.69 -36.02
N SER A 89 14.44 -73.95 -36.82
CA SER A 89 13.08 -73.49 -36.48
C SER A 89 12.71 -74.02 -35.10
N ASP A 90 12.07 -73.19 -34.28
CA ASP A 90 11.67 -73.49 -32.89
C ASP A 90 12.80 -73.67 -31.86
N SER A 91 14.05 -73.36 -32.22
CA SER A 91 15.19 -73.32 -31.26
C SER A 91 15.14 -72.17 -30.24
N GLY A 92 14.06 -71.38 -30.20
CA GLY A 92 13.91 -70.32 -29.21
C GLY A 92 14.60 -69.00 -29.55
N LYS A 93 14.94 -68.75 -30.82
CA LYS A 93 15.60 -67.49 -31.25
C LYS A 93 14.77 -66.25 -30.92
N SER A 94 13.46 -66.31 -31.17
CA SER A 94 12.53 -65.21 -30.87
C SER A 94 12.46 -64.92 -29.36
N ALA A 95 12.79 -65.90 -28.51
CA ALA A 95 12.82 -65.70 -27.06
C ALA A 95 13.90 -64.70 -26.63
N ILE A 96 14.98 -64.53 -27.41
CA ILE A 96 16.02 -63.54 -27.13
C ILE A 96 15.47 -62.11 -27.30
N LEU A 97 14.73 -61.87 -28.37
CA LEU A 97 14.05 -60.58 -28.60
C LEU A 97 13.00 -60.32 -27.51
N THR A 98 12.19 -61.33 -27.19
CA THR A 98 11.22 -61.26 -26.11
C THR A 98 11.89 -60.97 -24.77
N ALA A 99 13.03 -61.58 -24.47
CA ALA A 99 13.78 -61.32 -23.26
C ALA A 99 14.33 -59.89 -23.20
N LEU A 100 14.81 -59.33 -24.32
CA LEU A 100 15.22 -57.92 -24.37
C LEU A 100 14.05 -56.98 -24.09
N THR A 101 12.89 -57.24 -24.69
CA THR A 101 11.68 -56.47 -24.45
C THR A 101 11.27 -56.60 -22.98
N VAL A 102 11.09 -57.81 -22.45
CA VAL A 102 10.67 -58.03 -21.06
C VAL A 102 11.71 -57.52 -20.07
N GLY A 103 13.00 -57.72 -20.30
CA GLY A 103 14.04 -57.35 -19.36
C GLY A 103 14.20 -55.84 -19.20
N LEU A 104 13.94 -55.06 -20.25
CA LEU A 104 14.03 -53.61 -20.22
C LEU A 104 12.66 -52.91 -20.11
N ASP A 105 11.54 -53.60 -20.30
CA ASP A 105 10.21 -52.97 -20.22
C ASP A 105 9.77 -52.74 -18.77
N THR A 106 9.89 -51.49 -18.35
CA THR A 106 9.38 -50.92 -17.09
C THR A 106 7.87 -50.76 -17.08
N ARG A 107 7.26 -50.58 -18.25
CA ARG A 107 5.82 -50.45 -18.38
C ARG A 107 5.22 -51.84 -18.25
N ALA A 108 4.09 -51.98 -17.57
CA ALA A 108 3.40 -53.27 -17.39
C ALA A 108 2.79 -53.83 -18.71
N ASN A 109 3.30 -53.43 -19.87
CA ASN A 109 2.82 -53.75 -21.21
C ASN A 109 3.44 -55.01 -21.80
N VAL A 110 4.15 -55.80 -20.97
CA VAL A 110 4.96 -56.95 -21.37
C VAL A 110 4.14 -57.88 -22.28
N THR A 111 4.42 -57.75 -23.58
CA THR A 111 3.68 -58.26 -24.74
C THR A 111 2.23 -57.80 -24.85
N ARG A 112 1.95 -57.00 -25.89
CA ARG A 112 0.63 -56.49 -26.32
C ARG A 112 -0.40 -57.62 -26.55
N GLY A 113 -0.85 -58.21 -25.45
CA GLY A 113 -1.71 -59.40 -25.33
C GLY A 113 -2.14 -59.75 -23.89
N GLY A 114 -1.77 -58.95 -22.86
CA GLY A 114 -2.30 -59.09 -21.50
C GLY A 114 -1.82 -60.34 -20.75
N THR A 115 -0.69 -60.93 -21.16
CA THR A 115 -0.15 -62.14 -20.54
C THR A 115 0.70 -61.80 -19.32
N SER A 116 0.35 -62.37 -18.15
CA SER A 116 1.20 -62.33 -16.94
C SER A 116 2.65 -62.69 -17.28
N VAL A 117 3.60 -61.93 -16.74
CA VAL A 117 5.05 -62.11 -16.95
C VAL A 117 5.51 -63.51 -16.53
N GLU A 118 4.76 -64.16 -15.64
CA GLU A 118 4.94 -65.56 -15.22
C GLU A 118 4.88 -66.55 -16.40
N LYS A 119 4.17 -66.23 -17.49
CA LYS A 119 4.08 -67.10 -18.68
C LYS A 119 5.41 -67.23 -19.43
N PHE A 120 6.38 -66.37 -19.14
CA PHE A 120 7.73 -66.47 -19.70
C PHE A 120 8.65 -67.39 -18.88
N ILE A 121 8.20 -67.90 -17.74
CA ILE A 121 8.95 -68.92 -16.98
C ILE A 121 8.86 -70.26 -17.72
N LYS A 122 10.00 -70.93 -17.87
CA LYS A 122 10.07 -72.27 -18.47
C LYS A 122 9.16 -73.24 -17.69
N LYS A 123 8.50 -74.15 -18.41
CA LYS A 123 7.68 -75.21 -17.78
C LYS A 123 8.51 -75.97 -16.75
N ASP A 124 7.89 -76.31 -15.62
CA ASP A 124 8.49 -77.00 -14.48
C ASP A 124 9.56 -76.19 -13.71
N ARG A 125 9.54 -74.86 -13.83
CA ARG A 125 10.36 -73.92 -13.05
C ARG A 125 9.49 -72.90 -12.31
N ASN A 126 9.99 -72.42 -11.17
CA ASN A 126 9.27 -71.47 -10.31
C ASN A 126 9.69 -70.01 -10.53
N SER A 127 10.83 -69.79 -11.19
CA SER A 127 11.35 -68.46 -11.48
C SER A 127 12.22 -68.47 -12.74
N ALA A 128 12.31 -67.31 -13.37
CA ALA A 128 13.18 -67.01 -14.48
C ALA A 128 13.95 -65.71 -14.23
N THR A 129 15.16 -65.60 -14.78
CA THR A 129 15.98 -64.39 -14.66
C THR A 129 16.43 -63.95 -16.05
N VAL A 130 16.27 -62.66 -16.32
CA VAL A 130 16.76 -61.99 -17.52
C VAL A 130 17.78 -60.95 -17.10
N GLU A 131 19.04 -61.14 -17.49
CA GLU A 131 20.14 -60.22 -17.23
C GLU A 131 20.63 -59.62 -18.55
N ILE A 132 20.67 -58.30 -18.63
CA ILE A 132 21.03 -57.53 -19.82
C ILE A 132 22.12 -56.55 -19.43
N ILE A 133 23.27 -56.64 -20.10
CA ILE A 133 24.41 -55.75 -19.88
C ILE A 133 24.43 -54.70 -20.98
N LEU A 134 24.28 -53.44 -20.59
CA LEU A 134 24.31 -52.27 -21.46
C LEU A 134 25.66 -51.55 -21.35
N VAL A 135 26.16 -51.03 -22.47
CA VAL A 135 27.35 -50.18 -22.52
C VAL A 135 26.98 -48.77 -22.10
N ASN A 136 27.68 -48.25 -21.10
CA ASN A 136 27.49 -46.91 -20.53
C ASN A 136 28.71 -46.01 -20.78
N LYS A 137 29.08 -45.84 -22.06
CA LYS A 137 30.20 -45.02 -22.53
C LYS A 137 29.73 -43.96 -23.51
N GLY A 138 30.44 -42.85 -23.60
CA GLY A 138 30.17 -41.73 -24.51
C GLY A 138 29.45 -40.55 -23.85
N ASP A 139 29.19 -39.50 -24.63
CA ASP A 139 28.65 -38.22 -24.16
C ASP A 139 27.26 -38.32 -23.50
N THR A 140 26.53 -39.39 -23.79
CA THR A 140 25.18 -39.67 -23.25
C THR A 140 25.19 -40.76 -22.16
N ALA A 141 26.33 -41.03 -21.52
CA ALA A 141 26.43 -41.99 -20.43
C ALA A 141 25.55 -41.57 -19.24
N TYR A 142 24.80 -42.53 -18.70
CA TYR A 142 23.94 -42.32 -17.53
C TYR A 142 24.76 -42.45 -16.24
N LYS A 143 24.86 -41.35 -15.48
CA LYS A 143 25.56 -41.28 -14.18
C LYS A 143 26.88 -42.09 -14.17
N PRO A 144 27.87 -41.73 -15.01
CA PRO A 144 29.10 -42.51 -15.18
C PRO A 144 29.87 -42.68 -13.86
N ASP A 145 29.80 -41.71 -12.95
CA ASP A 145 30.45 -41.80 -11.63
C ASP A 145 29.90 -42.93 -10.75
N ILE A 146 28.63 -43.29 -10.91
CA ILE A 146 27.94 -44.29 -10.10
C ILE A 146 27.96 -45.66 -10.77
N TYR A 147 27.62 -45.70 -12.06
CA TYR A 147 27.45 -46.94 -12.81
C TYR A 147 28.70 -47.38 -13.58
N GLY A 148 29.63 -46.46 -13.85
CA GLY A 148 30.82 -46.67 -14.68
C GLY A 148 30.49 -47.07 -16.11
N ASP A 149 31.37 -47.85 -16.73
CA ASP A 149 31.36 -48.17 -18.16
C ASP A 149 30.25 -49.12 -18.61
N THR A 150 29.61 -49.84 -17.68
CA THR A 150 28.57 -50.84 -18.01
C THR A 150 27.49 -50.87 -16.94
N ILE A 151 26.24 -50.94 -17.37
CA ILE A 151 25.07 -51.10 -16.50
C ILE A 151 24.49 -52.49 -16.73
N THR A 152 24.27 -53.23 -15.65
CA THR A 152 23.67 -54.57 -15.72
C THR A 152 22.26 -54.52 -15.15
N VAL A 153 21.26 -54.76 -15.99
CA VAL A 153 19.84 -54.80 -15.62
C VAL A 153 19.43 -56.25 -15.46
N ILE A 154 19.01 -56.63 -14.25
CA ILE A 154 18.52 -57.96 -13.93
C ILE A 154 17.04 -57.88 -13.58
N ARG A 155 16.20 -58.54 -14.37
CA ARG A 155 14.78 -58.75 -14.06
C ARG A 155 14.59 -60.18 -13.57
N ASN A 156 14.13 -60.31 -12.32
CA ASN A 156 13.72 -61.59 -11.76
C ASN A 156 12.21 -61.73 -11.91
N ILE A 157 11.78 -62.84 -12.50
CA ILE A 157 10.40 -63.18 -12.80
C ILE A 157 10.04 -64.40 -11.95
N GLY A 158 9.06 -64.25 -11.07
CA GLY A 158 8.50 -65.30 -10.22
C GLY A 158 7.14 -64.84 -9.71
N ASN A 159 6.73 -65.25 -8.50
CA ASN A 159 5.50 -64.75 -7.87
C ASN A 159 5.47 -63.22 -7.72
N THR A 160 6.65 -62.59 -7.59
CA THR A 160 6.83 -61.14 -7.66
C THR A 160 7.92 -60.81 -8.68
N SER A 161 7.66 -59.82 -9.53
CA SER A 161 8.65 -59.29 -10.48
C SER A 161 9.50 -58.26 -9.76
N SER A 162 10.83 -58.38 -9.81
CA SER A 162 11.77 -57.41 -9.23
C SER A 162 12.87 -57.04 -10.21
N TYR A 163 13.41 -55.84 -10.04
CA TYR A 163 14.54 -55.32 -10.80
C TYR A 163 15.73 -55.13 -9.86
N ASN A 164 16.92 -55.54 -10.34
CA ASN A 164 18.20 -55.22 -9.71
C ASN A 164 19.10 -54.59 -10.79
N ILE A 165 19.52 -53.35 -10.56
CA ILE A 165 20.37 -52.60 -11.48
C ILE A 165 21.76 -52.51 -10.84
N LYS A 166 22.76 -53.08 -11.50
CA LYS A 166 24.14 -53.15 -11.01
C LYS A 166 25.07 -52.24 -11.80
N ASN A 167 26.11 -51.74 -11.13
CA ASN A 167 27.22 -51.03 -11.74
C ASN A 167 28.23 -51.99 -12.38
N TRP A 168 29.29 -51.43 -13.00
CA TRP A 168 30.39 -52.17 -13.61
C TRP A 168 31.14 -53.12 -12.67
N LYS A 169 31.10 -52.89 -11.34
CA LYS A 169 31.71 -53.77 -10.33
C LYS A 169 30.79 -54.92 -9.90
N GLY A 170 29.52 -54.91 -10.32
CA GLY A 170 28.52 -55.90 -9.95
C GLY A 170 27.74 -55.56 -8.66
N GLU A 171 27.91 -54.36 -8.11
CA GLU A 171 27.19 -53.89 -6.92
C GLU A 171 25.79 -53.40 -7.31
N VAL A 172 24.76 -53.73 -6.53
CA VAL A 172 23.38 -53.28 -6.78
C VAL A 172 23.24 -51.83 -6.35
N VAL A 173 23.02 -50.94 -7.32
CA VAL A 173 22.85 -49.49 -7.10
C VAL A 173 21.38 -49.14 -6.85
N SER A 174 20.45 -49.79 -7.56
CA SER A 174 19.03 -49.50 -7.44
C SER A 174 18.18 -50.75 -7.75
N THR A 175 17.00 -50.79 -7.14
CA THR A 175 15.96 -51.79 -7.40
C THR A 175 14.65 -51.15 -7.87
N LYS A 176 14.64 -49.82 -8.04
CA LYS A 176 13.45 -49.05 -8.42
C LYS A 176 13.22 -49.09 -9.92
N GLN A 177 11.96 -49.18 -10.33
CA GLN A 177 11.55 -49.11 -11.73
C GLN A 177 11.87 -47.74 -12.34
N ASP A 178 11.64 -46.65 -11.59
CA ASP A 178 11.90 -45.28 -12.05
C ASP A 178 13.37 -45.04 -12.46
N GLU A 179 14.32 -45.72 -11.79
CA GLU A 179 15.75 -45.62 -12.15
C GLU A 179 16.01 -46.33 -13.48
N LEU A 180 15.38 -47.48 -13.73
CA LEU A 180 15.45 -48.18 -15.02
C LEU A 180 14.82 -47.34 -16.14
N ASP A 181 13.68 -46.71 -15.87
CA ASP A 181 13.04 -45.77 -16.80
C ASP A 181 13.97 -44.61 -17.17
N SER A 182 14.66 -44.06 -16.17
CA SER A 182 15.63 -42.98 -16.36
C SER A 182 16.82 -43.42 -17.22
N ILE A 183 17.34 -44.63 -17.00
CA ILE A 183 18.44 -45.22 -17.79
C ILE A 183 18.00 -45.39 -19.25
N ILE A 184 16.85 -46.03 -19.48
CA ILE A 184 16.30 -46.29 -20.82
C ILE A 184 16.02 -44.99 -21.57
N THR A 185 15.43 -44.00 -20.89
CA THR A 185 15.14 -42.69 -21.47
C THR A 185 16.41 -41.94 -21.85
N THR A 186 17.42 -41.92 -20.96
CA THR A 186 18.70 -41.23 -21.21
C THR A 186 19.46 -41.88 -22.37
N MET A 187 19.45 -43.21 -22.45
CA MET A 187 20.07 -43.97 -23.54
C MET A 187 19.22 -44.01 -24.82
N ASN A 188 18.04 -43.38 -24.82
CA ASN A 188 17.07 -43.37 -25.92
C ASN A 188 16.75 -44.78 -26.47
N ILE A 189 16.58 -45.75 -25.56
CA ILE A 189 16.22 -47.13 -25.92
C ILE A 189 14.69 -47.21 -26.06
N GLN A 190 14.19 -47.43 -27.27
CA GLN A 190 12.76 -47.36 -27.58
C GLN A 190 12.14 -48.76 -27.74
N ILE A 191 11.76 -49.37 -26.62
CA ILE A 191 11.26 -50.76 -26.60
C ILE A 191 9.82 -50.86 -27.12
N ASP A 192 9.00 -49.84 -26.87
CA ASP A 192 7.58 -49.79 -27.31
C ASP A 192 7.42 -49.29 -28.76
N ASN A 193 8.50 -48.85 -29.40
CA ASN A 193 8.46 -48.40 -30.79
C ASN A 193 8.49 -49.63 -31.73
N PRO A 194 7.40 -49.90 -32.48
CA PRO A 194 7.30 -51.07 -33.35
C PRO A 194 8.27 -51.09 -34.53
N ILE A 195 8.90 -49.94 -34.85
CA ILE A 195 9.99 -49.87 -35.85
C ILE A 195 11.33 -50.30 -35.23
N SER A 196 11.55 -50.00 -33.95
CA SER A 196 12.78 -50.37 -33.25
C SER A 196 12.79 -51.83 -32.81
N VAL A 197 11.64 -52.33 -32.34
CA VAL A 197 11.46 -53.73 -31.94
C VAL A 197 10.34 -54.35 -32.78
N LEU A 198 10.73 -55.08 -33.83
CA LEU A 198 9.80 -55.77 -34.70
C LEU A 198 9.64 -57.23 -34.28
N ASN A 199 8.62 -57.53 -33.48
CA ASN A 199 8.28 -58.91 -33.15
C ASN A 199 7.43 -59.57 -34.26
N GLN A 200 7.31 -60.90 -34.22
CA GLN A 200 6.61 -61.67 -35.26
C GLN A 200 5.10 -61.34 -35.38
N GLU A 201 4.45 -60.92 -34.30
CA GLU A 201 3.03 -60.55 -34.33
C GLU A 201 2.82 -59.12 -34.85
N VAL A 202 3.69 -58.20 -34.45
CA VAL A 202 3.71 -56.79 -34.87
C VAL A 202 4.05 -56.71 -36.35
N SER A 203 4.99 -57.51 -36.86
CA SER A 203 5.28 -57.56 -38.29
C SER A 203 4.08 -58.02 -39.12
N ARG A 204 3.38 -59.08 -38.68
CA ARG A 204 2.14 -59.53 -39.34
C ARG A 204 1.05 -58.45 -39.33
N LYS A 205 0.79 -57.84 -38.17
CA LYS A 205 -0.22 -56.77 -38.03
C LYS A 205 0.14 -55.53 -38.85
N CYS A 206 1.40 -55.13 -38.83
CA CYS A 206 1.92 -53.95 -39.53
C CYS A 206 1.82 -54.10 -41.06
N PHE A 207 2.30 -55.21 -41.62
CA PHE A 207 2.50 -55.34 -43.06
C PHE A 207 1.36 -56.07 -43.80
N VAL A 208 0.58 -56.92 -43.14
CA VAL A 208 -0.36 -57.83 -43.81
C VAL A 208 -1.82 -57.41 -43.67
N THR A 209 -2.23 -56.78 -42.56
CA THR A 209 -3.66 -56.62 -42.21
C THR A 209 -4.06 -55.21 -41.79
N SER A 210 -3.17 -54.21 -41.89
CA SER A 210 -3.42 -52.90 -41.29
C SER A 210 -4.41 -52.04 -42.08
N LYS A 211 -5.47 -51.60 -41.40
CA LYS A 211 -6.39 -50.55 -41.89
C LYS A 211 -5.66 -49.20 -41.98
N PRO A 212 -6.16 -48.22 -42.77
CA PRO A 212 -5.55 -46.89 -42.85
C PRO A 212 -5.32 -46.23 -41.48
N ASP A 213 -6.29 -46.34 -40.56
CA ASP A 213 -6.17 -45.78 -39.20
C ASP A 213 -5.08 -46.46 -38.37
N GLU A 214 -4.91 -47.78 -38.53
CA GLU A 214 -3.85 -48.53 -37.84
C GLU A 214 -2.47 -48.17 -38.39
N LYS A 215 -2.35 -47.91 -39.69
CA LYS A 215 -1.12 -47.39 -40.30
C LYS A 215 -0.80 -45.98 -39.80
N TYR A 216 -1.80 -45.12 -39.66
CA TYR A 216 -1.62 -43.79 -39.08
C TYR A 216 -1.17 -43.86 -37.62
N ASN A 217 -1.83 -44.69 -36.80
CA ASN A 217 -1.44 -44.89 -35.41
C ASN A 217 -0.04 -45.50 -35.28
N LEU A 218 0.31 -46.44 -36.17
CA LEU A 218 1.65 -47.00 -36.25
C LEU A 218 2.67 -45.91 -36.59
N PHE A 219 2.38 -45.05 -37.57
CA PHE A 219 3.22 -43.92 -37.95
C PHE A 219 3.40 -42.94 -36.80
N MET A 220 2.32 -42.56 -36.10
CA MET A 220 2.38 -41.67 -34.94
C MET A 220 3.24 -42.24 -33.82
N LYS A 221 3.08 -43.53 -33.51
CA LYS A 221 3.91 -44.25 -32.52
C LYS A 221 5.36 -44.38 -32.96
N ALA A 222 5.58 -44.68 -34.23
CA ALA A 222 6.90 -44.87 -34.80
C ALA A 222 7.74 -43.60 -34.81
N THR A 223 7.10 -42.47 -35.09
CA THR A 223 7.69 -41.13 -35.12
C THR A 223 7.70 -40.44 -33.75
N LEU A 224 7.13 -41.09 -32.72
CA LEU A 224 6.98 -40.57 -31.36
C LEU A 224 6.12 -39.29 -31.28
N LEU A 225 5.35 -39.00 -32.33
CA LEU A 225 4.44 -37.86 -32.37
C LEU A 225 3.26 -38.06 -31.42
N ASP A 226 2.90 -39.31 -31.12
CA ASP A 226 1.88 -39.66 -30.13
C ASP A 226 2.29 -39.21 -28.71
N GLY A 227 3.55 -39.40 -28.35
CA GLY A 227 4.10 -38.92 -27.09
C GLY A 227 4.05 -37.40 -26.99
N ILE A 228 4.40 -36.69 -28.06
CA ILE A 228 4.32 -35.22 -28.12
C ILE A 228 2.88 -34.75 -27.98
N GLU A 229 1.93 -35.38 -28.68
CA GLU A 229 0.51 -35.04 -28.59
C GLU A 229 -0.03 -35.23 -27.17
N ASN A 230 0.31 -36.35 -26.52
CA ASN A 230 -0.12 -36.62 -25.13
C ASN A 230 0.49 -35.62 -24.16
N ASN A 231 1.79 -35.33 -24.27
CA ASN A 231 2.46 -34.33 -23.45
C ASN A 231 1.81 -32.94 -23.62
N TYR A 232 1.43 -32.59 -24.85
CA TYR A 232 0.74 -31.33 -25.13
C TYR A 232 -0.66 -31.27 -24.50
N LYS A 233 -1.43 -32.37 -24.58
CA LYS A 233 -2.75 -32.47 -23.94
C LYS A 233 -2.65 -32.39 -22.41
N GLU A 234 -1.68 -33.07 -21.82
CA GLU A 234 -1.41 -33.03 -20.39
C GLU A 234 -0.99 -31.63 -19.94
N ALA A 235 -0.09 -30.98 -20.68
CA ALA A 235 0.30 -29.60 -20.41
C ALA A 235 -0.89 -28.62 -20.48
N LEU A 236 -1.77 -28.77 -21.48
CA LEU A 236 -3.00 -27.97 -21.58
C LEU A 236 -3.93 -28.18 -20.38
N TYR A 237 -4.13 -29.43 -19.96
CA TYR A 237 -4.95 -29.76 -18.81
C TYR A 237 -4.40 -29.15 -17.52
N ILE A 238 -3.08 -29.28 -17.28
CA ILE A 238 -2.41 -28.67 -16.13
C ILE A 238 -2.58 -27.14 -16.17
N CYS A 239 -2.36 -26.50 -17.32
CA CYS A 239 -2.55 -25.06 -17.47
C CYS A 239 -3.98 -24.61 -17.13
N GLU A 240 -4.99 -25.35 -17.58
CA GLU A 240 -6.39 -25.05 -17.28
C GLU A 240 -6.71 -25.23 -15.79
N GLU A 241 -6.20 -26.29 -15.17
CA GLU A 241 -6.36 -26.54 -13.74
C GLU A 241 -5.71 -25.44 -12.88
N GLU A 242 -4.48 -25.06 -13.22
CA GLU A 242 -3.74 -23.99 -12.54
C GLU A 242 -4.41 -22.62 -12.74
N TYR A 243 -4.95 -22.34 -13.92
CA TYR A 243 -5.72 -21.11 -14.15
C TYR A 243 -6.99 -21.05 -13.29
N ASN A 244 -7.68 -22.17 -13.12
CA ASN A 244 -8.84 -22.27 -12.24
C ASN A 244 -8.46 -22.04 -10.76
N LYS A 245 -7.34 -22.61 -10.29
CA LYS A 245 -6.79 -22.34 -8.95
C LYS A 245 -6.42 -20.87 -8.77
N LEU A 246 -5.79 -20.26 -9.78
CA LEU A 246 -5.43 -18.84 -9.73
C LEU A 246 -6.68 -17.94 -9.62
N ARG A 247 -7.76 -18.31 -10.32
CA ARG A 247 -9.04 -17.61 -10.23
C ARG A 247 -9.69 -17.73 -8.85
N THR A 248 -9.63 -18.90 -8.21
CA THR A 248 -10.18 -19.05 -6.85
C THR A 248 -9.34 -18.29 -5.83
N TYR A 249 -8.02 -18.32 -5.95
CA TYR A 249 -7.13 -17.54 -5.08
C TYR A 249 -7.29 -16.03 -5.27
N SER A 250 -7.45 -15.53 -6.49
CA SER A 250 -7.67 -14.11 -6.73
C SER A 250 -9.00 -13.62 -6.15
N ALA A 251 -10.06 -14.43 -6.23
CA ALA A 251 -11.35 -14.14 -5.59
C ALA A 251 -11.22 -14.08 -4.06
N ALA A 252 -10.56 -15.07 -3.44
CA ALA A 252 -10.31 -15.08 -2.00
C ALA A 252 -9.47 -13.88 -1.55
N LEU A 253 -8.43 -13.53 -2.31
CA LEU A 253 -7.58 -12.37 -2.02
C LEU A 253 -8.37 -11.06 -2.10
N SER A 254 -9.29 -10.93 -3.07
CA SER A 254 -10.18 -9.77 -3.15
C SER A 254 -11.10 -9.65 -1.93
N GLN A 255 -11.62 -10.77 -1.43
CA GLN A 255 -12.46 -10.79 -0.22
C GLN A 255 -11.65 -10.35 1.01
N VAL A 256 -10.47 -10.93 1.22
CA VAL A 256 -9.60 -10.61 2.35
C VAL A 256 -9.17 -9.13 2.30
N LYS A 257 -8.85 -8.59 1.12
CA LYS A 257 -8.57 -7.15 0.97
C LYS A 257 -9.76 -6.28 1.39
N GLY A 258 -10.98 -6.69 1.05
CA GLY A 258 -12.20 -6.01 1.49
C GLY A 258 -12.40 -6.05 3.01
N GLU A 259 -12.08 -7.17 3.65
CA GLU A 259 -12.13 -7.30 5.12
C GLU A 259 -11.07 -6.44 5.81
N ILE A 260 -9.84 -6.41 5.29
CA ILE A 260 -8.76 -5.53 5.77
C ILE A 260 -9.19 -4.06 5.68
N GLN A 261 -9.83 -3.65 4.59
CA GLN A 261 -10.30 -2.27 4.42
C GLN A 261 -11.36 -1.91 5.49
N LYS A 262 -12.33 -2.79 5.75
CA LYS A 262 -13.33 -2.59 6.82
C LYS A 262 -12.71 -2.54 8.21
N LEU A 263 -11.69 -3.37 8.46
CA LEU A 263 -10.93 -3.36 9.72
C LEU A 263 -10.17 -2.05 9.89
N LYS A 264 -9.50 -1.55 8.85
CA LYS A 264 -8.83 -0.24 8.86
C LYS A 264 -9.80 0.90 9.18
N GLU A 265 -10.96 0.92 8.53
CA GLU A 265 -12.02 1.91 8.81
C GLU A 265 -12.56 1.80 10.25
N SER A 266 -12.56 0.59 10.82
CA SER A 266 -12.99 0.40 12.21
C SER A 266 -11.93 0.83 13.21
N ILE A 267 -10.65 0.60 12.92
CA ILE A 267 -9.52 1.10 13.71
C ILE A 267 -9.51 2.63 13.70
N HIS A 268 -9.65 3.26 12.53
CA HIS A 268 -9.67 4.71 12.42
C HIS A 268 -10.81 5.35 13.25
N ARG A 269 -12.01 4.77 13.22
CA ARG A 269 -13.13 5.21 14.07
C ARG A 269 -12.86 5.05 15.56
N LEU A 270 -12.09 4.02 15.96
CA LEU A 270 -11.69 3.84 17.36
C LEU A 270 -10.65 4.87 17.79
N GLU A 271 -9.69 5.19 16.91
CA GLU A 271 -8.70 6.25 17.14
C GLU A 271 -9.38 7.62 17.34
N GLU A 272 -10.34 7.99 16.48
CA GLU A 272 -11.14 9.22 16.65
C GLU A 272 -11.91 9.23 17.98
N MET A 273 -12.44 8.08 18.40
CA MET A 273 -13.12 7.94 19.68
C MET A 273 -12.18 8.09 20.87
N ASP A 274 -10.96 7.56 20.78
CA ASP A 274 -9.96 7.66 21.84
C ASP A 274 -9.41 9.10 21.95
N GLU A 275 -9.25 9.80 20.83
CA GLU A 275 -8.92 11.23 20.81
C GLU A 275 -10.03 12.06 21.49
N SER A 276 -11.30 11.80 21.13
CA SER A 276 -12.46 12.44 21.77
C SER A 276 -12.53 12.15 23.28
N ARG A 277 -12.15 10.95 23.72
CA ARG A 277 -12.06 10.60 25.16
C ARG A 277 -10.92 11.34 25.86
N ALA A 278 -9.78 11.50 25.21
CA ALA A 278 -8.67 12.28 25.75
C ALA A 278 -9.07 13.75 25.91
N GLU A 279 -9.75 14.34 24.93
CA GLU A 279 -10.32 15.68 25.03
C GLU A 279 -11.30 15.81 26.19
N LEU A 280 -12.24 14.86 26.33
CA LEU A 280 -13.17 14.84 27.48
C LEU A 280 -12.44 14.78 28.82
N SER A 281 -11.40 13.94 28.94
CA SER A 281 -10.61 13.85 30.17
C SER A 281 -9.86 15.15 30.48
N ASN A 282 -9.35 15.84 29.46
CA ASN A 282 -8.72 17.15 29.62
C ASN A 282 -9.75 18.20 30.04
N LEU A 283 -10.93 18.25 29.41
CA LEU A 283 -12.04 19.14 29.77
C LEU A 283 -12.55 18.90 31.20
N GLU A 284 -12.65 17.64 31.63
CA GLU A 284 -12.98 17.29 33.02
C GLU A 284 -11.92 17.82 33.99
N THR A 285 -10.64 17.67 33.63
CA THR A 285 -9.52 18.18 34.43
C THR A 285 -9.54 19.70 34.50
N GLU A 286 -9.75 20.39 33.37
CA GLU A 286 -9.93 21.85 33.31
C GLU A 286 -11.13 22.31 34.13
N PHE A 287 -12.24 21.57 34.11
CA PHE A 287 -13.41 21.86 34.92
C PHE A 287 -13.09 21.77 36.42
N GLN A 288 -12.36 20.74 36.86
CA GLN A 288 -11.91 20.63 38.24
C GLN A 288 -10.96 21.79 38.62
N TRP A 289 -10.04 22.18 37.72
CA TRP A 289 -9.18 23.34 37.95
C TRP A 289 -9.96 24.66 38.01
N ALA A 290 -10.96 24.86 37.15
CA ALA A 290 -11.82 26.04 37.20
C ALA A 290 -12.59 26.10 38.53
N MET A 291 -13.10 24.96 39.02
CA MET A 291 -13.69 24.88 40.36
C MET A 291 -12.67 25.27 41.44
N ALA A 292 -11.46 24.70 41.42
CA ALA A 292 -10.40 25.04 42.36
C ALA A 292 -10.08 26.54 42.34
N ILE A 293 -9.87 27.14 41.17
CA ILE A 293 -9.60 28.57 41.00
C ILE A 293 -10.75 29.43 41.54
N THR A 294 -12.01 29.03 41.31
CA THR A 294 -13.15 29.79 41.86
C THR A 294 -13.20 29.74 43.38
N GLU A 295 -12.90 28.59 44.00
CA GLU A 295 -12.82 28.47 45.46
C GLU A 295 -11.58 29.19 46.02
N GLU A 296 -10.43 29.12 45.36
CA GLU A 296 -9.23 29.88 45.72
C GLU A 296 -9.47 31.38 45.66
N ASN A 297 -10.16 31.87 44.64
CA ASN A 297 -10.54 33.29 44.54
C ASN A 297 -11.50 33.71 45.67
N LYS A 298 -12.43 32.83 46.07
CA LYS A 298 -13.29 33.10 47.24
C LYS A 298 -12.44 33.16 48.52
N LEU A 299 -11.51 32.22 48.69
CA LEU A 299 -10.60 32.18 49.82
C LEU A 299 -9.69 33.42 49.86
N HIS A 300 -9.15 33.85 48.72
CA HIS A 300 -8.35 35.06 48.59
C HIS A 300 -9.14 36.31 48.99
N LYS A 301 -10.39 36.46 48.51
CA LYS A 301 -11.26 37.57 48.92
C LYS A 301 -11.54 37.56 50.43
N ILE A 302 -11.75 36.38 51.02
CA ILE A 302 -11.94 36.24 52.46
C ILE A 302 -10.65 36.61 53.20
N GLN A 303 -9.47 36.22 52.71
CA GLN A 303 -8.17 36.57 53.28
C GLN A 303 -7.88 38.07 53.18
N GLU A 304 -8.18 38.72 52.06
CA GLU A 304 -8.08 40.17 51.92
C GLU A 304 -9.00 40.89 52.90
N ASN A 305 -10.25 40.44 53.02
CA ASN A 305 -11.18 40.96 54.01
C ASN A 305 -10.67 40.75 55.44
N LEU A 306 -10.14 39.57 55.77
CA LEU A 306 -9.53 39.30 57.07
C LEU A 306 -8.36 40.25 57.35
N LYS A 307 -7.49 40.45 56.36
CA LYS A 307 -6.34 41.35 56.48
C LYS A 307 -6.74 42.81 56.65
N THR A 308 -7.82 43.25 55.98
CA THR A 308 -8.37 44.60 56.22
C THR A 308 -8.97 44.72 57.61
N TYR A 309 -9.68 43.71 58.11
CA TYR A 309 -10.16 43.68 59.50
C TYR A 309 -9.00 43.63 60.52
N GLU A 310 -7.94 42.87 60.27
CA GLU A 310 -6.73 42.82 61.11
C GLU A 310 -6.02 44.17 61.13
N ASN A 311 -5.87 44.83 59.98
CA ASN A 311 -5.30 46.18 59.91
C ASN A 311 -6.18 47.20 60.64
N ASN A 312 -7.50 47.15 60.47
CA ASN A 312 -8.43 48.01 61.21
C ASN A 312 -8.34 47.76 62.72
N LEU A 313 -8.14 46.51 63.14
CA LEU A 313 -7.97 46.14 64.55
C LEU A 313 -6.63 46.63 65.10
N GLN A 314 -5.55 46.58 64.32
CA GLN A 314 -4.27 47.19 64.66
C GLN A 314 -4.36 48.72 64.73
N GLU A 315 -5.08 49.36 63.81
CA GLU A 315 -5.34 50.80 63.87
C GLU A 315 -6.12 51.17 65.12
N LEU A 316 -7.16 50.40 65.48
CA LEU A 316 -7.90 50.59 66.73
C LEU A 316 -7.01 50.38 67.97
N GLN A 317 -6.13 49.38 67.98
CA GLN A 317 -5.16 49.18 69.06
C GLN A 317 -4.12 50.32 69.14
N ASN A 318 -3.70 50.87 68.00
CA ASN A 318 -2.82 52.03 67.96
C ASN A 318 -3.53 53.30 68.45
N VAL A 319 -4.83 53.44 68.16
CA VAL A 319 -5.65 54.52 68.71
C VAL A 319 -5.83 54.33 70.22
N GLU A 320 -6.13 53.12 70.69
CA GLU A 320 -6.29 52.79 72.11
C GLU A 320 -5.00 53.04 72.90
N SER A 321 -3.84 52.64 72.37
CA SER A 321 -2.54 52.97 72.97
C SER A 321 -2.25 54.47 72.95
N SER A 322 -2.63 55.20 71.88
CA SER A 322 -2.51 56.67 71.86
C SER A 322 -3.43 57.35 72.88
N ILE A 323 -4.63 56.80 73.12
CA ILE A 323 -5.55 57.27 74.16
C ILE A 323 -4.94 57.00 75.52
N GLY A 324 -4.37 55.80 75.75
CA GLY A 324 -3.62 55.49 76.97
C GLY A 324 -2.49 56.50 77.23
N THR A 325 -1.70 56.86 76.22
CA THR A 325 -0.64 57.89 76.39
C THR A 325 -1.20 59.29 76.67
N LYS A 326 -2.37 59.63 76.12
CA LYS A 326 -3.04 60.91 76.39
C LYS A 326 -3.65 60.94 77.79
N ASP A 327 -4.18 59.82 78.27
CA ASP A 327 -4.67 59.69 79.64
C ASP A 327 -3.51 59.78 80.65
N GLU A 328 -2.35 59.19 80.36
CA GLU A 328 -1.12 59.37 81.16
C GLU A 328 -0.63 60.84 81.14
N GLU A 329 -0.68 61.52 79.99
CA GLU A 329 -0.38 62.96 79.90
C GLU A 329 -1.40 63.83 80.67
N ILE A 330 -2.66 63.43 80.72
CA ILE A 330 -3.69 64.13 81.49
C ILE A 330 -3.47 63.88 82.98
N ASP A 331 -3.13 62.66 83.41
CA ASP A 331 -2.83 62.33 84.80
C ASP A 331 -1.59 63.06 85.33
N THR A 332 -0.54 63.19 84.50
CA THR A 332 0.64 64.00 84.83
C THR A 332 0.30 65.49 84.96
N LYS A 333 -0.53 66.03 84.06
CA LYS A 333 -1.05 67.42 84.18
C LYS A 333 -1.93 67.60 85.41
N ILE A 334 -2.74 66.62 85.79
CA ILE A 334 -3.53 66.63 87.03
C ILE A 334 -2.61 66.61 88.25
N GLN A 335 -1.53 65.83 88.24
CA GLN A 335 -0.52 65.85 89.31
C GLN A 335 0.20 67.20 89.41
N GLU A 336 0.59 67.81 88.29
CA GLU A 336 1.19 69.15 88.26
C GLU A 336 0.24 70.22 88.80
N ILE A 337 -1.05 70.16 88.43
CA ILE A 337 -2.06 71.08 88.96
C ILE A 337 -2.26 70.86 90.46
N LYS A 338 -2.28 69.61 90.94
CA LYS A 338 -2.33 69.31 92.39
C LYS A 338 -1.11 69.86 93.14
N GLN A 339 0.10 69.77 92.55
CA GLN A 339 1.30 70.38 93.13
C GLN A 339 1.24 71.90 93.15
N LYS A 340 0.70 72.53 92.10
CA LYS A 340 0.48 73.99 92.06
C LYS A 340 -0.56 74.44 93.08
N ILE A 341 -1.63 73.68 93.31
CA ILE A 341 -2.61 73.95 94.36
C ILE A 341 -1.94 73.88 95.75
N LEU A 342 -1.12 72.86 96.00
CA LEU A 342 -0.32 72.74 97.24
C LEU A 342 0.65 73.93 97.44
N GLN A 343 1.32 74.39 96.38
CA GLN A 343 2.16 75.59 96.45
C GLN A 343 1.34 76.86 96.71
N THR A 344 0.15 76.97 96.12
CA THR A 344 -0.74 78.13 96.32
C THR A 344 -1.36 78.13 97.72
N GLU A 345 -1.66 76.95 98.30
CA GLU A 345 -2.08 76.82 99.70
C GLU A 345 -0.94 77.19 100.69
N GLN A 346 0.32 76.95 100.31
CA GLN A 346 1.50 77.39 101.06
C GLN A 346 1.69 78.92 100.97
N GLU A 347 1.43 79.56 99.82
CA GLU A 347 1.50 81.02 99.66
C GLU A 347 0.34 81.77 100.35
N VAL A 348 -0.83 81.13 100.49
CA VAL A 348 -1.98 81.67 101.24
C VAL A 348 -1.75 81.59 102.77
N THR A 349 -0.93 80.66 103.24
CA THR A 349 -0.55 80.58 104.66
C THR A 349 0.53 81.60 105.03
N ASP A 350 1.45 81.94 104.12
CA ASP A 350 2.49 82.98 104.34
C ASP A 350 1.97 84.43 104.17
N SER A 351 0.85 84.64 103.45
CA SER A 351 0.20 85.96 103.29
C SER A 351 -0.76 86.33 104.44
N SER A 352 -1.01 85.41 105.38
CA SER A 352 -1.90 85.60 106.54
C SER A 352 -1.20 86.33 107.72
N GLU A 353 0.13 86.36 107.78
CA GLU A 353 0.89 87.06 108.83
C GLU A 353 1.19 88.54 108.49
N ALA A 354 1.12 88.95 107.21
CA ALA A 354 1.31 90.34 106.80
C ALA A 354 0.04 91.22 106.94
N TYR A 355 -1.16 90.62 106.91
CA TYR A 355 -2.44 91.34 106.96
C TYR A 355 -2.83 91.81 108.38
N ASN A 356 -2.29 91.20 109.44
CA ASN A 356 -2.62 91.57 110.83
C ASN A 356 -1.80 92.74 111.41
N SER A 357 -0.72 93.20 110.76
CA SER A 357 0.03 94.41 111.18
C SER A 357 -0.36 95.70 110.43
N ALA A 358 -1.06 95.57 109.29
CA ALA A 358 -1.64 96.69 108.53
C ALA A 358 -3.06 97.09 109.01
N LYS A 359 -3.42 96.71 110.25
CA LYS A 359 -4.68 97.01 110.94
C LYS A 359 -4.80 98.42 111.54
N GLN A 360 -3.75 99.24 111.67
CA GLN A 360 -3.84 100.42 112.56
C GLN A 360 -3.56 101.81 111.95
N LYS A 361 -3.17 101.93 110.68
CA LYS A 361 -2.74 103.23 110.09
C LYS A 361 -3.67 103.87 109.05
N LEU A 362 -4.75 103.21 108.60
CA LEU A 362 -5.57 103.72 107.47
C LEU A 362 -6.86 104.47 107.90
N LYS A 363 -7.13 104.61 109.20
CA LYS A 363 -8.29 105.36 109.73
C LYS A 363 -8.12 106.89 109.67
N THR A 364 -6.96 107.40 109.23
CA THR A 364 -6.63 108.84 109.22
C THR A 364 -6.46 109.45 107.81
N ALA A 365 -6.62 108.67 106.73
CA ALA A 365 -6.43 109.14 105.35
C ALA A 365 -7.75 109.18 104.54
N ASN A 366 -8.89 109.26 105.23
CA ASN A 366 -10.23 109.17 104.65
C ASN A 366 -10.83 110.54 104.23
N ASP A 367 -10.06 111.62 104.21
CA ASP A 367 -10.60 112.99 103.99
C ASP A 367 -10.10 113.72 102.72
N ALA A 368 -9.36 113.09 101.80
CA ALA A 368 -8.62 113.87 100.78
C ALA A 368 -8.91 113.63 99.28
N LEU A 369 -9.68 112.63 98.83
CA LEU A 369 -9.69 112.32 97.39
C LEU A 369 -11.06 112.10 96.74
N SER A 370 -12.05 112.90 97.14
CA SER A 370 -13.34 113.08 96.45
C SER A 370 -13.24 113.83 95.09
N ASN A 371 -12.03 114.08 94.55
CA ASN A 371 -11.81 115.06 93.47
C ASN A 371 -11.38 114.53 92.09
N LYS A 372 -11.37 113.21 91.83
CA LYS A 372 -10.90 112.67 90.53
C LYS A 372 -11.95 111.90 89.71
N GLN A 373 -13.23 112.04 90.07
CA GLN A 373 -14.37 111.41 89.38
C GLN A 373 -15.01 112.29 88.29
N ARG A 374 -14.28 113.24 87.67
CA ARG A 374 -14.85 114.25 86.75
C ARG A 374 -14.38 114.21 85.28
N GLU A 375 -13.70 113.17 84.82
CA GLU A 375 -13.23 113.08 83.41
C GLU A 375 -13.75 111.81 82.68
N TRP A 376 -15.05 111.52 82.82
CA TRP A 376 -15.82 110.53 82.03
C TRP A 376 -15.90 110.83 80.54
N ARG A 377 -15.70 112.06 80.08
CA ARG A 377 -16.58 112.56 79.01
C ARG A 377 -15.93 112.82 77.67
N THR A 378 -14.83 112.15 77.35
CA THR A 378 -14.15 112.27 76.06
C THR A 378 -13.97 110.90 75.41
N ILE A 379 -15.08 110.19 75.21
CA ILE A 379 -15.74 110.15 73.90
C ILE A 379 -14.83 109.49 72.86
N SER A 380 -15.06 108.22 72.56
CA SER A 380 -16.22 107.79 71.76
C SER A 380 -16.25 108.37 70.33
N ASN A 381 -15.20 109.09 69.88
CA ASN A 381 -15.12 109.73 68.56
C ASN A 381 -14.00 109.22 67.63
N LYS A 382 -13.23 108.19 67.97
CA LYS A 382 -12.22 107.60 67.04
C LYS A 382 -12.57 106.21 66.50
N ILE A 383 -13.66 105.62 67.01
CA ILE A 383 -14.22 104.33 66.58
C ILE A 383 -14.74 104.37 65.11
N LYS A 384 -14.92 105.56 64.51
CA LYS A 384 -15.33 105.73 63.10
C LYS A 384 -14.18 105.73 62.07
N ARG A 385 -12.91 105.52 62.47
CA ARG A 385 -11.76 105.57 61.53
C ARG A 385 -11.14 104.22 61.17
N PHE A 386 -11.48 103.13 61.86
CA PHE A 386 -10.90 101.80 61.58
C PHE A 386 -11.73 100.95 60.61
N GLU A 387 -12.90 101.43 60.18
CA GLU A 387 -13.69 100.82 59.09
C GLU A 387 -13.06 101.01 57.70
N GLU A 388 -12.06 101.89 57.55
CA GLU A 388 -11.29 102.07 56.31
C GLU A 388 -10.10 101.08 56.19
N ASP A 389 -9.66 100.46 57.29
CA ASP A 389 -8.53 99.50 57.32
C ASP A 389 -8.91 98.09 56.83
N VAL A 390 -10.22 97.81 56.71
CA VAL A 390 -10.75 96.55 56.16
C VAL A 390 -10.56 96.47 54.63
N GLN A 391 -10.34 97.58 53.93
CA GLN A 391 -10.11 97.57 52.47
C GLN A 391 -8.65 97.37 52.06
N LEU A 392 -7.68 97.54 52.96
CA LEU A 392 -6.25 97.31 52.70
C LEU A 392 -5.80 95.86 52.95
N LEU A 393 -6.48 95.13 53.85
CA LEU A 393 -6.18 93.72 54.17
C LEU A 393 -6.60 92.69 53.10
N LYS A 394 -7.41 93.10 52.11
CA LYS A 394 -7.70 92.27 50.92
C LYS A 394 -6.57 92.24 49.89
N LYS A 395 -5.56 93.10 50.01
CA LYS A 395 -4.39 93.12 49.10
C LYS A 395 -3.14 92.42 49.66
N GLU A 396 -3.17 91.98 50.92
CA GLU A 396 -2.06 91.26 51.57
C GLU A 396 -2.19 89.72 51.47
N ILE A 397 -3.28 89.22 50.86
CA ILE A 397 -3.52 87.79 50.60
C ILE A 397 -2.59 87.22 49.51
N ILE A 398 -1.85 88.04 48.76
CA ILE A 398 -1.25 87.59 47.49
C ILE A 398 0.29 87.59 47.45
N LYS A 399 1.03 88.06 48.48
CA LYS A 399 2.47 88.33 48.26
C LYS A 399 3.58 87.57 48.98
N LEU A 400 3.42 86.86 50.10
CA LEU A 400 4.56 86.12 50.68
C LEU A 400 4.05 84.90 51.47
N GLU A 401 4.08 83.69 50.92
CA GLU A 401 5.28 82.83 50.85
C GLU A 401 5.93 82.63 52.23
N SER A 402 5.75 81.46 52.84
CA SER A 402 6.81 80.42 52.79
C SER A 402 6.53 79.26 53.75
N CYS A 403 7.08 78.11 53.35
CA CYS A 403 7.21 76.81 54.02
C CYS A 403 6.00 75.87 53.88
N ASN A 404 6.13 74.61 53.44
CA ASN A 404 7.24 73.86 52.84
C ASN A 404 6.66 72.50 52.39
N ASP A 405 7.27 71.91 51.37
CA ASP A 405 7.45 70.45 51.23
C ASP A 405 6.28 69.48 51.04
N GLU A 406 5.38 69.71 50.08
CA GLU A 406 4.53 68.60 49.57
C GLU A 406 4.47 68.44 48.04
N GLU A 407 4.89 69.44 47.27
CA GLU A 407 4.69 69.41 45.81
C GLU A 407 5.93 68.95 45.02
N HIS A 408 7.11 68.91 45.67
CA HIS A 408 8.36 68.51 45.03
C HIS A 408 8.64 66.99 45.09
N ASN A 409 8.11 66.27 46.09
CA ASN A 409 8.24 64.81 46.20
C ASN A 409 7.22 64.06 45.32
N LYS A 410 5.96 64.53 45.26
CA LYS A 410 4.93 63.95 44.37
C LYS A 410 5.29 64.10 42.88
N ARG A 411 6.05 65.14 42.50
CA ARG A 411 6.57 65.34 41.12
C ARG A 411 7.75 64.44 40.76
N LYS A 412 8.51 63.93 41.74
CA LYS A 412 9.61 62.98 41.51
C LYS A 412 9.09 61.55 41.36
N GLU A 413 8.14 61.14 42.22
CA GLU A 413 7.45 59.84 42.12
C GLU A 413 6.63 59.71 40.82
N MET A 414 5.91 60.76 40.41
CA MET A 414 5.20 60.73 39.12
C MET A 414 6.15 60.67 37.92
N LYS A 415 7.38 61.20 38.00
CA LYS A 415 8.38 61.10 36.93
C LYS A 415 9.02 59.71 36.83
N GLU A 416 9.23 59.03 37.96
CA GLU A 416 9.70 57.63 37.99
C GLU A 416 8.60 56.65 37.55
N GLN A 417 7.34 56.91 37.88
CA GLN A 417 6.20 56.13 37.37
C GLN A 417 6.00 56.35 35.86
N LEU A 418 6.16 57.58 35.35
CA LEU A 418 6.15 57.87 33.91
C LEU A 418 7.28 57.16 33.17
N SER A 419 8.50 57.16 33.72
CA SER A 419 9.65 56.47 33.12
C SER A 419 9.46 54.95 33.07
N LYS A 420 8.89 54.32 34.11
CA LYS A 420 8.57 52.88 34.09
C LYS A 420 7.41 52.54 33.16
N LEU A 421 6.41 53.42 33.05
CA LEU A 421 5.35 53.24 32.06
C LEU A 421 5.86 53.41 30.64
N GLU A 422 6.77 54.35 30.38
CA GLU A 422 7.42 54.54 29.07
C GLU A 422 8.28 53.32 28.69
N GLU A 423 9.02 52.74 29.63
CA GLU A 423 9.81 51.51 29.41
C GLU A 423 8.92 50.29 29.11
N GLN A 424 7.78 50.18 29.80
CA GLN A 424 6.75 49.17 29.51
C GLN A 424 6.06 49.41 28.17
N LEU A 425 5.91 50.68 27.75
CA LEU A 425 5.34 51.05 26.46
C LEU A 425 6.30 50.68 25.32
N ASP A 426 7.59 50.93 25.49
CA ASP A 426 8.64 50.55 24.53
C ASP A 426 8.81 49.03 24.42
N GLU A 427 8.71 48.29 25.53
CA GLU A 427 8.72 46.82 25.53
C GLU A 427 7.47 46.24 24.84
N LEU A 428 6.31 46.86 25.07
CA LEU A 428 5.06 46.49 24.41
C LEU A 428 5.09 46.84 22.92
N ASP A 429 5.67 47.98 22.52
CA ASP A 429 5.84 48.37 21.12
C ASP A 429 6.85 47.48 20.40
N ALA A 430 7.93 47.04 21.07
CA ALA A 430 8.86 46.05 20.55
C ALA A 430 8.15 44.70 20.33
N SER A 431 7.34 44.25 21.31
CA SER A 431 6.50 43.06 21.18
C SER A 431 5.49 43.19 20.03
N LEU A 432 4.84 44.36 19.89
CA LEU A 432 3.88 44.63 18.82
C LEU A 432 4.54 44.60 17.43
N ARG A 433 5.77 45.13 17.30
CA ARG A 433 6.57 45.04 16.07
C ARG A 433 6.98 43.60 15.74
N THR A 434 7.35 42.80 16.74
CA THR A 434 7.63 41.36 16.52
C THR A 434 6.37 40.60 16.11
N LYS A 435 5.21 40.89 16.70
CA LYS A 435 3.94 40.31 16.28
C LYS A 435 3.47 40.79 14.92
N GLN A 436 3.74 42.03 14.53
CA GLN A 436 3.47 42.53 13.17
C GLN A 436 4.35 41.85 12.12
N THR A 437 5.63 41.59 12.42
CA THR A 437 6.51 40.86 11.50
C THR A 437 6.10 39.39 11.39
N GLU A 438 5.72 38.73 12.49
CA GLU A 438 5.11 37.40 12.45
C GLU A 438 3.82 37.37 11.61
N LEU A 439 2.94 38.37 11.77
CA LEU A 439 1.69 38.49 10.99
C LEU A 439 1.99 38.65 9.49
N MET A 440 2.99 39.45 9.14
CA MET A 440 3.41 39.67 7.77
C MET A 440 4.01 38.39 7.14
N HIS A 441 4.78 37.61 7.91
CA HIS A 441 5.24 36.29 7.47
C HIS A 441 4.08 35.30 7.30
N LEU A 442 3.12 35.28 8.22
CA LEU A 442 1.93 34.44 8.14
C LEU A 442 1.05 34.79 6.93
N GLU A 443 0.90 36.08 6.61
CA GLU A 443 0.18 36.55 5.43
C GLU A 443 0.90 36.16 4.13
N ALA A 444 2.23 36.23 4.10
CA ALA A 444 3.03 35.77 2.97
C ALA A 444 2.90 34.25 2.76
N ASP A 445 2.92 33.46 3.83
CA ASP A 445 2.70 32.01 3.78
C ASP A 445 1.27 31.66 3.34
N LYS A 446 0.27 32.39 3.82
CA LYS A 446 -1.12 32.25 3.37
C LYS A 446 -1.25 32.53 1.87
N MET A 447 -0.60 33.57 1.35
CA MET A 447 -0.59 33.88 -0.09
C MET A 447 0.07 32.76 -0.90
N ARG A 448 1.20 32.21 -0.43
CA ARG A 448 1.88 31.07 -1.07
C ARG A 448 0.98 29.82 -1.11
N LEU A 449 0.39 29.46 0.02
CA LEU A 449 -0.52 28.30 0.12
C LEU A 449 -1.76 28.47 -0.77
N LEU A 450 -2.34 29.67 -0.85
CA LEU A 450 -3.45 29.96 -1.75
C LEU A 450 -3.06 29.77 -3.23
N GLN A 451 -1.85 30.15 -3.60
CA GLN A 451 -1.33 29.96 -4.96
C GLN A 451 -1.11 28.48 -5.29
N GLU A 452 -0.59 27.70 -4.34
CA GLU A 452 -0.45 26.24 -4.47
C GLU A 452 -1.82 25.55 -4.62
N VAL A 453 -2.80 25.91 -3.79
CA VAL A 453 -4.18 25.40 -3.90
C VAL A 453 -4.80 25.74 -5.25
N GLN A 454 -4.60 26.96 -5.75
CA GLN A 454 -5.12 27.36 -7.07
C GLN A 454 -4.44 26.57 -8.20
N SER A 455 -3.14 26.29 -8.10
CA SER A 455 -2.42 25.48 -9.08
C SER A 455 -2.92 24.03 -9.10
N ALA A 456 -3.09 23.41 -7.93
CA ALA A 456 -3.64 22.07 -7.79
C ALA A 456 -5.09 21.97 -8.31
N LYS A 457 -5.90 23.01 -8.08
CA LYS A 457 -7.27 23.09 -8.61
C LYS A 457 -7.29 23.14 -10.15
N ASN A 458 -6.38 23.90 -10.76
CA ASN A 458 -6.26 23.97 -12.21
C ASN A 458 -5.81 22.62 -12.81
N GLU A 459 -4.90 21.90 -12.15
CA GLU A 459 -4.50 20.55 -12.55
C GLU A 459 -5.66 19.55 -12.44
N ALA A 460 -6.41 19.58 -11.34
CA ALA A 460 -7.60 18.75 -11.16
C ALA A 460 -8.67 19.02 -12.23
N GLU A 461 -8.90 20.28 -12.60
CA GLU A 461 -9.79 20.63 -13.71
C GLU A 461 -9.28 20.10 -15.05
N ASN A 462 -7.96 20.14 -15.30
CA ASN A 462 -7.37 19.62 -16.52
C ASN A 462 -7.53 18.10 -16.62
N PHE A 463 -7.27 17.36 -15.53
CA PHE A 463 -7.52 15.93 -15.47
C PHE A 463 -9.00 15.60 -15.66
N ASN A 464 -9.92 16.37 -15.06
CA ASN A 464 -11.36 16.18 -15.28
C ASN A 464 -11.77 16.41 -16.74
N ARG A 465 -11.17 17.39 -17.44
CA ARG A 465 -11.41 17.59 -18.88
C ARG A 465 -10.92 16.39 -19.70
N GLN A 466 -9.77 15.83 -19.36
CA GLN A 466 -9.24 14.62 -20.01
C GLN A 466 -10.13 13.40 -19.75
N ILE A 467 -10.56 13.18 -18.51
CA ILE A 467 -11.50 12.11 -18.14
C ILE A 467 -12.82 12.25 -18.92
N ASN A 468 -13.36 13.46 -19.03
CA ASN A 468 -14.59 13.70 -19.77
C ASN A 468 -14.42 13.48 -21.28
N LYS A 469 -13.24 13.75 -21.84
CA LYS A 469 -12.92 13.44 -23.23
C LYS A 469 -12.88 11.92 -23.45
N ILE A 470 -12.16 11.19 -22.59
CA ILE A 470 -12.07 9.72 -22.65
C ILE A 470 -13.45 9.10 -22.48
N LYS A 471 -14.29 9.58 -21.55
CA LYS A 471 -15.66 9.11 -21.38
C LYS A 471 -16.53 9.35 -22.63
N LYS A 472 -16.38 10.49 -23.29
CA LYS A 472 -17.07 10.75 -24.56
C LYS A 472 -16.61 9.80 -25.66
N ASP A 473 -15.31 9.59 -25.79
CA ASP A 473 -14.73 8.67 -26.76
C ASP A 473 -15.20 7.22 -26.50
N LEU A 474 -15.23 6.80 -25.23
CA LEU A 474 -15.68 5.48 -24.81
C LEU A 474 -17.19 5.29 -25.06
N SER A 475 -18.01 6.30 -24.76
CA SER A 475 -19.46 6.25 -25.10
C SER A 475 -19.72 6.21 -26.60
N ALA A 476 -18.85 6.83 -27.42
CA ALA A 476 -18.95 6.77 -28.87
C ALA A 476 -18.60 5.38 -29.41
N VAL A 477 -17.64 4.70 -28.79
CA VAL A 477 -17.26 3.31 -29.11
C VAL A 477 -18.33 2.32 -28.65
N GLU A 478 -18.89 2.49 -27.45
CA GLU A 478 -19.99 1.66 -26.95
C GLU A 478 -21.23 1.78 -27.84
N GLN A 479 -21.63 3.00 -28.24
CA GLN A 479 -22.73 3.20 -29.19
C GLN A 479 -22.44 2.63 -30.60
N GLN A 480 -21.18 2.43 -30.99
CA GLN A 480 -20.79 1.75 -32.23
C GLN A 480 -20.89 0.23 -32.13
N SER A 481 -20.71 -0.36 -30.94
CA SER A 481 -20.80 -1.81 -30.73
C SER A 481 -22.21 -2.39 -30.92
N ASP A 482 -23.27 -1.61 -30.63
CA ASP A 482 -24.67 -2.05 -30.80
C ASP A 482 -25.14 -2.07 -32.27
N ASN A 483 -24.42 -1.41 -33.17
CA ASN A 483 -24.69 -1.46 -34.60
C ASN A 483 -23.48 -2.03 -35.33
N ALA A 484 -23.41 -3.37 -35.42
CA ALA A 484 -22.39 -4.11 -36.19
C ALA A 484 -22.22 -3.61 -37.65
N LEU A 485 -23.20 -2.89 -38.19
CA LEU A 485 -23.20 -2.28 -39.52
C LEU A 485 -22.57 -0.88 -39.58
N SER A 486 -22.28 -0.24 -38.44
CA SER A 486 -21.62 1.07 -38.34
C SER A 486 -20.10 0.99 -38.47
N VAL A 487 -19.52 -0.20 -38.26
CA VAL A 487 -18.08 -0.52 -38.46
C VAL A 487 -17.63 -0.29 -39.90
N PHE A 488 -18.55 -0.45 -40.86
CA PHE A 488 -18.29 -0.22 -42.29
C PHE A 488 -18.50 1.24 -42.74
N GLY A 489 -18.87 2.14 -41.81
CA GLY A 489 -19.00 3.58 -42.04
C GLY A 489 -20.21 4.22 -41.35
N ARG A 490 -20.05 5.46 -40.86
CA ARG A 490 -21.08 6.23 -40.12
C ARG A 490 -22.40 6.40 -40.89
N ASN A 491 -22.33 6.45 -42.22
CA ASN A 491 -23.47 6.68 -43.10
C ASN A 491 -24.12 5.39 -43.65
N ILE A 492 -23.54 4.20 -43.39
CA ILE A 492 -24.05 2.92 -43.91
C ILE A 492 -25.44 2.53 -43.36
N PRO A 493 -25.77 2.72 -42.08
CA PRO A 493 -27.12 2.46 -41.58
C PRO A 493 -28.19 3.33 -42.26
N ARG A 494 -27.84 4.58 -42.63
CA ARG A 494 -28.72 5.49 -43.37
C ARG A 494 -28.89 5.05 -44.83
N LEU A 495 -27.81 4.58 -45.46
CA LEU A 495 -27.84 4.00 -46.80
C LEU A 495 -28.72 2.75 -46.87
N LEU A 496 -28.59 1.82 -45.93
CA LEU A 496 -29.41 0.60 -45.88
C LEU A 496 -30.91 0.92 -45.71
N LYS A 497 -31.27 1.87 -44.86
CA LYS A 497 -32.67 2.34 -44.73
C LYS A 497 -33.19 2.93 -46.04
N ARG A 498 -32.39 3.75 -46.73
CA ARG A 498 -32.77 4.36 -48.01
C ARG A 498 -32.92 3.32 -49.13
N ILE A 499 -32.04 2.31 -49.17
CA ILE A 499 -32.15 1.18 -50.12
C ILE A 499 -33.44 0.40 -49.86
N GLU A 500 -33.78 0.13 -48.59
CA GLU A 500 -35.03 -0.55 -48.21
C GLU A 500 -36.27 0.22 -48.64
N GLU A 501 -36.28 1.55 -48.46
CA GLU A 501 -37.38 2.42 -48.89
C GLU A 501 -37.56 2.44 -50.41
N GLU A 502 -36.47 2.54 -51.19
CA GLU A 502 -36.55 2.58 -52.66
C GLU A 502 -36.84 1.20 -53.25
N PHE A 503 -36.47 0.12 -52.56
CA PHE A 503 -36.90 -1.24 -52.89
C PHE A 503 -38.40 -1.41 -52.66
N LYS A 504 -38.94 -0.95 -51.52
CA LYS A 504 -40.39 -0.95 -51.25
C LYS A 504 -41.21 -0.13 -52.24
N LYS A 505 -40.60 0.88 -52.88
CA LYS A 505 -41.22 1.66 -53.97
C LYS A 505 -41.06 1.02 -55.36
N ASN A 506 -40.57 -0.23 -55.44
CA ASN A 506 -40.34 -0.99 -56.69
C ASN A 506 -39.45 -0.27 -57.72
N ARG A 507 -38.51 0.58 -57.28
CA ARG A 507 -37.57 1.26 -58.20
C ARG A 507 -36.32 0.44 -58.49
N PHE A 508 -35.95 -0.46 -57.57
CA PHE A 508 -34.95 -1.50 -57.80
C PHE A 508 -35.62 -2.74 -58.39
N LYS A 509 -35.01 -3.33 -59.42
CA LYS A 509 -35.47 -4.63 -59.95
C LYS A 509 -35.12 -5.77 -58.99
N GLU A 510 -33.89 -5.73 -58.49
CA GLU A 510 -33.38 -6.68 -57.50
C GLU A 510 -32.67 -5.92 -56.39
N LYS A 511 -32.83 -6.39 -55.15
CA LYS A 511 -32.34 -5.69 -53.97
C LYS A 511 -30.81 -5.69 -53.94
N PRO A 512 -30.12 -4.53 -53.89
CA PRO A 512 -28.68 -4.47 -53.67
C PRO A 512 -28.26 -5.17 -52.37
N ARG A 513 -27.17 -5.95 -52.41
CA ARG A 513 -26.66 -6.70 -51.25
C ARG A 513 -25.34 -6.10 -50.78
N GLY A 514 -25.26 -5.72 -49.51
CA GLY A 514 -24.03 -5.21 -48.90
C GLY A 514 -24.27 -4.63 -47.51
N PRO A 515 -23.22 -4.18 -46.81
CA PRO A 515 -21.80 -4.29 -47.19
C PRO A 515 -21.31 -5.76 -47.17
N ILE A 516 -20.43 -6.16 -48.09
CA ILE A 516 -19.94 -7.56 -48.23
C ILE A 516 -19.38 -8.09 -46.90
N GLY A 517 -18.65 -7.26 -46.15
CA GLY A 517 -18.07 -7.65 -44.87
C GLY A 517 -19.09 -8.13 -43.83
N ALA A 518 -20.34 -7.66 -43.88
CA ALA A 518 -21.40 -8.12 -42.98
C ALA A 518 -21.86 -9.57 -43.29
N PHE A 519 -21.57 -10.07 -44.49
CA PHE A 519 -21.91 -11.44 -44.90
C PHE A 519 -20.76 -12.44 -44.71
N ILE A 520 -19.58 -11.97 -44.29
CA ILE A 520 -18.42 -12.83 -44.01
C ILE A 520 -18.42 -13.17 -42.52
N LYS A 521 -18.56 -14.46 -42.18
CA LYS A 521 -18.42 -14.97 -40.81
C LYS A 521 -17.14 -15.77 -40.68
N LEU A 522 -16.26 -15.36 -39.78
CA LEU A 522 -15.04 -16.09 -39.45
C LEU A 522 -15.35 -17.19 -38.44
N LYS A 523 -14.83 -18.40 -38.67
CA LYS A 523 -14.90 -19.51 -37.71
C LYS A 523 -13.96 -19.30 -36.52
N ASP A 524 -12.87 -18.59 -36.74
CA ASP A 524 -11.86 -18.26 -35.74
C ASP A 524 -11.52 -16.76 -35.84
N ALA A 525 -11.72 -16.06 -34.72
CA ALA A 525 -11.55 -14.61 -34.62
C ALA A 525 -10.08 -14.17 -34.65
N ALA A 526 -9.13 -15.09 -34.40
CA ALA A 526 -7.70 -14.78 -34.43
C ALA A 526 -7.21 -14.40 -35.84
N TRP A 527 -7.91 -14.86 -36.89
CA TRP A 527 -7.56 -14.56 -38.29
C TRP A 527 -8.16 -13.26 -38.82
N ALA A 528 -8.97 -12.55 -38.02
CA ALA A 528 -9.63 -11.31 -38.46
C ALA A 528 -8.63 -10.27 -39.01
N PRO A 529 -7.48 -9.98 -38.36
CA PRO A 529 -6.53 -9.01 -38.90
C PRO A 529 -5.91 -9.42 -40.23
N ALA A 530 -5.66 -10.72 -40.43
CA ALA A 530 -5.09 -11.24 -41.67
C ALA A 530 -6.10 -11.17 -42.83
N VAL A 531 -7.37 -11.49 -42.54
CA VAL A 531 -8.47 -11.45 -43.52
C VAL A 531 -8.84 -10.01 -43.88
N GLU A 532 -8.87 -9.10 -42.91
CA GLU A 532 -9.10 -7.67 -43.14
C GLU A 532 -8.00 -7.04 -43.99
N ASN A 533 -6.73 -7.40 -43.75
CA ASN A 533 -5.61 -6.90 -44.52
C ASN A 533 -5.62 -7.42 -45.97
N PHE A 534 -6.06 -8.67 -46.19
CA PHE A 534 -6.16 -9.25 -47.52
C PHE A 534 -7.27 -8.63 -48.38
N PHE A 535 -8.48 -8.49 -47.82
CA PHE A 535 -9.62 -7.94 -48.56
C PHE A 535 -9.59 -6.41 -48.63
N GLY A 536 -9.07 -5.75 -47.60
CA GLY A 536 -9.03 -4.30 -47.48
C GLY A 536 -10.41 -3.67 -47.23
N TYR A 537 -10.40 -2.50 -46.59
CA TYR A 537 -11.60 -1.75 -46.22
C TYR A 537 -12.53 -1.45 -47.40
N ARG A 538 -11.96 -1.15 -48.58
CA ARG A 538 -12.72 -0.77 -49.77
C ARG A 538 -13.56 -1.90 -50.36
N PHE A 539 -13.09 -3.15 -50.25
CA PHE A 539 -13.84 -4.32 -50.70
C PHE A 539 -14.89 -4.73 -49.66
N LEU A 540 -14.53 -4.74 -48.38
CA LEU A 540 -15.44 -5.13 -47.29
C LEU A 540 -16.64 -4.17 -47.17
N SER A 541 -16.45 -2.89 -47.48
CA SER A 541 -17.50 -1.85 -47.51
C SER A 541 -18.30 -1.79 -48.83
N SER A 542 -18.01 -2.67 -49.80
CA SER A 542 -18.64 -2.64 -51.13
C SER A 542 -20.05 -3.25 -51.17
N PHE A 543 -20.82 -2.90 -52.22
CA PHE A 543 -22.18 -3.39 -52.45
C PHE A 543 -22.28 -4.12 -53.79
N CYS A 544 -23.02 -5.22 -53.83
CA CYS A 544 -23.32 -5.99 -55.02
C CYS A 544 -24.70 -5.63 -55.60
N VAL A 545 -24.78 -5.50 -56.92
CA VAL A 545 -26.02 -5.18 -57.67
C VAL A 545 -26.17 -6.12 -58.88
N ASP A 546 -27.41 -6.49 -59.19
CA ASP A 546 -27.73 -7.44 -60.28
C ASP A 546 -27.62 -6.81 -61.67
N ASN A 547 -28.14 -5.58 -61.83
CA ASN A 547 -28.27 -4.91 -63.13
C ASN A 547 -27.60 -3.54 -63.19
N SER A 548 -27.20 -3.11 -64.40
CA SER A 548 -26.64 -1.78 -64.64
C SER A 548 -27.61 -0.63 -64.29
N GLN A 549 -28.92 -0.86 -64.39
CA GLN A 549 -29.95 0.11 -63.98
C GLN A 549 -29.96 0.30 -62.45
N ASP A 550 -29.90 -0.80 -61.70
CA ASP A 550 -29.84 -0.78 -60.23
C ASP A 550 -28.50 -0.18 -59.75
N ALA A 551 -27.40 -0.43 -60.48
CA ALA A 551 -26.10 0.19 -60.21
C ALA A 551 -26.16 1.72 -60.32
N LYS A 552 -26.82 2.26 -61.36
CA LYS A 552 -26.99 3.71 -61.54
C LYS A 552 -27.87 4.32 -60.44
N LEU A 553 -28.95 3.65 -60.07
CA LEU A 553 -29.84 4.09 -58.99
C LEU A 553 -29.12 4.10 -57.64
N LEU A 554 -28.39 3.04 -57.31
CA LEU A 554 -27.59 2.94 -56.09
C LEU A 554 -26.48 4.00 -56.05
N THR A 555 -25.82 4.28 -57.19
CA THR A 555 -24.82 5.35 -57.29
C THR A 555 -25.43 6.72 -57.00
N SER A 556 -26.66 6.98 -57.47
CA SER A 556 -27.37 8.24 -57.19
C SER A 556 -27.71 8.38 -55.70
N ILE A 557 -28.18 7.31 -55.07
CA ILE A 557 -28.50 7.28 -53.65
C ILE A 557 -27.24 7.43 -52.80
N MET A 558 -26.13 6.80 -53.20
CA MET A 558 -24.84 6.96 -52.52
C MET A 558 -24.33 8.40 -52.64
N LYS A 559 -24.45 9.06 -53.80
CA LYS A 559 -24.07 10.48 -53.94
C LYS A 559 -24.89 11.42 -53.05
N GLU A 560 -26.18 11.14 -52.89
CA GLU A 560 -27.08 11.91 -52.02
C GLU A 560 -26.75 11.76 -50.54
N ILE A 561 -26.30 10.57 -50.10
CA ILE A 561 -26.01 10.30 -48.69
C ILE A 561 -24.59 10.70 -48.31
N PHE A 562 -23.63 10.53 -49.23
CA PHE A 562 -22.21 10.70 -48.95
C PHE A 562 -21.64 12.06 -49.36
N TYR A 563 -22.38 12.93 -50.08
CA TYR A 563 -22.04 14.31 -50.51
C TYR A 563 -20.56 14.58 -50.92
N ASN A 564 -19.61 14.62 -49.97
CA ASN A 564 -18.18 14.91 -50.15
C ASN A 564 -17.23 13.72 -49.86
N GLU A 565 -17.75 12.56 -49.46
CA GLU A 565 -16.95 11.34 -49.20
C GLU A 565 -16.79 10.50 -50.48
N ASN A 566 -15.67 9.76 -50.59
CA ASN A 566 -15.43 8.87 -51.72
C ASN A 566 -16.56 7.82 -51.82
N PRO A 567 -17.22 7.67 -52.98
CA PRO A 567 -18.31 6.72 -53.12
C PRO A 567 -17.82 5.28 -52.92
N LEU A 568 -18.62 4.48 -52.21
CA LEU A 568 -18.35 3.07 -51.98
C LEU A 568 -18.29 2.31 -53.32
N GLN A 569 -17.48 1.26 -53.36
CA GLN A 569 -17.35 0.43 -54.56
C GLN A 569 -18.65 -0.35 -54.80
N ILE A 570 -19.15 -0.30 -56.04
CA ILE A 570 -20.31 -1.09 -56.48
C ILE A 570 -19.81 -2.18 -57.42
N ILE A 571 -20.15 -3.43 -57.13
CA ILE A 571 -19.80 -4.60 -57.92
C ILE A 571 -21.07 -5.06 -58.64
N SER A 572 -21.12 -4.94 -59.96
CA SER A 572 -22.25 -5.43 -60.76
C SER A 572 -22.00 -6.88 -61.19
N SER A 573 -22.83 -7.80 -60.71
CA SER A 573 -22.82 -9.20 -61.15
C SER A 573 -24.24 -9.75 -61.05
N LYS A 574 -24.65 -10.51 -62.07
CA LYS A 574 -25.95 -11.17 -62.06
C LYS A 574 -26.05 -12.08 -60.84
N PHE A 575 -27.14 -11.97 -60.08
CA PHE A 575 -27.39 -12.81 -58.92
C PHE A 575 -27.80 -14.20 -59.39
N PHE A 576 -27.09 -15.20 -58.87
CA PHE A 576 -27.49 -16.60 -59.03
C PHE A 576 -28.52 -16.92 -57.96
N TYR A 577 -29.72 -17.31 -58.37
CA TYR A 577 -30.70 -17.92 -57.48
C TYR A 577 -30.40 -19.41 -57.46
N GLN A 578 -30.02 -19.92 -56.30
CA GLN A 578 -29.83 -21.35 -56.05
C GLN A 578 -31.02 -21.88 -55.27
#